data_AF-A0A411DEH2-F1
#
_entry.id   AF-A0A411DEH2-F1
#
_cell.length_a   1.000
_cell.length_b   1.000
_cell.length_c   1.000
_cell.angle_alpha   90.00
_cell.angle_beta   90.00
_cell.angle_gamma   90.00
#
_symmetry.space_group_name_H-M   'P 1'
#
loop_
_entity.id
_entity.type
_entity.pdbx_description
1 polymer ?
#
loop_
_entity_poly.entity_id
_entity_poly.type
_entity_poly.pdbx_seq_one_letter_code
_entity_poly.pdbx_strand_id
1 'polypeptide(L)'
;MDSFWIFSTVALFAFGTVWCFEWETQPEPVVYSCAGDKVTFPWRFKAGDAELIRDIRWYFDGDFDSTLVGTETSGYFFPTPHYSQRVRQLTNGGLALSDVTLSDAANYTVEVNLDSEGSALSHRHSVILQVGEGLMTQDRTLTVKQDPTALWVNSTQQWVIRLTCGLFTFLGQPPIRVTWITPALKTMSSSGYDNGNFYLTLPSPVVGGNYTCNIPRHFLPDVCVKDGNHANFTVTSSVLVDEVKARLSLVEAEKRTLKSENRELKDRVQGNDERISNLTHYVNEQLEAFRDEVHFLRNISYYFLTGPCNSLNHVVLSDVRRAVTNNVNARLCDKTLTPGWYRFVLDGTNAVIPTECVPRYHCGTNAPYWLDLQGKALPGAGQQTDARACAFCVTGCHWETPITVRNCGAFFVYKLKPDNHCNLSFCAKKVDS
;
A
#
# COMPACT_ATOMS: atom_id res chain seq x y z
N MET A 1 73.32 42.74 -80.16
CA MET A 1 74.47 41.83 -79.95
C MET A 1 74.29 41.25 -78.57
N ASP A 2 74.11 39.94 -78.58
CA ASP A 2 73.78 39.08 -77.45
C ASP A 2 74.80 39.20 -76.31
N SER A 3 74.37 38.91 -75.08
CA SER A 3 75.07 37.91 -74.25
C SER A 3 74.28 37.57 -72.99
N PHE A 4 74.05 36.28 -72.88
CA PHE A 4 73.41 35.48 -71.84
C PHE A 4 73.93 35.75 -70.41
N TRP A 5 73.00 35.72 -69.45
CA TRP A 5 73.31 35.56 -68.03
C TRP A 5 73.45 34.08 -67.68
N ILE A 6 74.60 33.68 -67.16
CA ILE A 6 74.81 32.39 -66.49
C ILE A 6 74.94 32.68 -65.00
N PHE A 7 73.95 32.29 -64.20
CA PHE A 7 74.07 32.22 -62.75
C PHE A 7 74.74 30.90 -62.39
N SER A 8 75.92 30.99 -61.77
CA SER A 8 76.66 29.85 -61.23
C SER A 8 75.94 29.32 -59.99
N THR A 9 75.46 28.09 -60.05
CA THR A 9 74.91 27.32 -58.93
C THR A 9 76.04 26.90 -57.99
N VAL A 10 75.99 27.35 -56.74
CA VAL A 10 76.75 26.74 -55.64
C VAL A 10 76.04 25.43 -55.28
N ALA A 11 76.73 24.32 -55.48
CA ALA A 11 76.26 23.00 -55.08
C ALA A 11 76.10 22.93 -53.56
N LEU A 12 74.86 22.86 -53.09
CA LEU A 12 74.53 22.31 -51.79
C LEU A 12 74.95 20.84 -51.82
N PHE A 13 75.96 20.48 -51.01
CA PHE A 13 76.18 19.10 -50.65
C PHE A 13 74.89 18.56 -50.04
N ALA A 14 74.19 17.71 -50.80
CA ALA A 14 73.14 16.88 -50.27
C ALA A 14 73.77 16.03 -49.16
N PHE A 15 73.43 16.31 -47.91
CA PHE A 15 73.52 15.31 -46.86
C PHE A 15 72.70 14.13 -47.37
N GLY A 16 73.39 13.05 -47.77
CA GLY A 16 72.73 11.76 -47.93
C GLY A 16 71.98 11.50 -46.63
N THR A 17 70.67 11.35 -46.71
CA THR A 17 69.86 10.92 -45.57
C THR A 17 70.38 9.55 -45.18
N VAL A 18 71.14 9.48 -44.08
CA VAL A 18 71.41 8.23 -43.39
C VAL A 18 70.04 7.76 -42.91
N TRP A 19 69.53 6.71 -43.53
CA TRP A 19 68.31 6.06 -43.06
C TRP A 19 68.68 5.35 -41.77
N CYS A 20 68.11 5.76 -40.64
CA CYS A 20 68.21 5.04 -39.36
C CYS A 20 66.93 4.24 -39.13
N PHE A 21 66.98 3.29 -38.19
CA PHE A 21 65.81 2.48 -37.84
C PHE A 21 64.56 3.34 -37.61
N GLU A 22 63.48 3.05 -38.35
CA GLU A 22 62.19 3.74 -38.23
C GLU A 22 61.03 2.75 -38.33
N TRP A 23 60.03 2.91 -37.45
CA TRP A 23 58.76 2.18 -37.54
C TRP A 23 57.91 2.79 -38.67
N GLU A 24 57.59 1.99 -39.70
CA GLU A 24 56.74 2.43 -40.83
C GLU A 24 55.28 2.61 -40.41
N THR A 25 54.82 1.81 -39.45
CA THR A 25 53.44 1.82 -38.97
C THR A 25 53.40 2.10 -37.47
N GLN A 26 52.52 3.02 -37.07
CA GLN A 26 52.03 3.10 -35.70
C GLN A 26 50.76 2.24 -35.64
N PRO A 27 50.82 0.96 -35.20
CA PRO A 27 49.62 0.19 -34.98
C PRO A 27 48.73 0.89 -33.96
N GLU A 28 47.41 0.64 -34.03
CA GLU A 28 46.51 1.09 -32.98
C GLU A 28 47.02 0.59 -31.62
N PRO A 29 46.93 1.41 -30.56
CA PRO A 29 47.49 1.04 -29.25
C PRO A 29 46.84 -0.22 -28.69
N VAL A 30 45.63 -0.55 -29.16
CA VAL A 30 44.85 -1.71 -28.75
C VAL A 30 44.39 -2.47 -29.99
N VAL A 31 44.56 -3.78 -29.98
CA VAL A 31 44.05 -4.72 -30.98
C VAL A 31 42.99 -5.59 -30.32
N TYR A 32 41.84 -5.70 -30.96
CA TYR A 32 40.71 -6.50 -30.46
C TYR A 32 40.61 -7.81 -31.24
N SER A 33 40.39 -8.92 -30.53
CA SER A 33 40.15 -10.23 -31.15
C SER A 33 39.14 -11.05 -30.36
N CYS A 34 38.41 -11.89 -31.09
CA CYS A 34 37.48 -12.84 -30.48
C CYS A 34 38.19 -14.14 -30.12
N ALA A 35 37.72 -14.80 -29.07
CA ALA A 35 38.20 -16.14 -28.74
C ALA A 35 37.94 -17.11 -29.92
N GLY A 36 38.99 -17.80 -30.37
CA GLY A 36 39.00 -18.70 -31.52
C GLY A 36 39.35 -18.07 -32.87
N ASP A 37 39.51 -16.74 -32.95
CA ASP A 37 39.89 -16.07 -34.19
C ASP A 37 41.42 -16.03 -34.38
N LYS A 38 41.85 -15.54 -35.55
CA LYS A 38 43.24 -15.25 -35.87
C LYS A 38 43.48 -13.75 -35.86
N VAL A 39 44.40 -13.29 -35.02
CA VAL A 39 44.83 -11.89 -34.92
C VAL A 39 46.17 -11.67 -35.59
N THR A 40 46.36 -10.49 -36.19
CA THR A 40 47.63 -10.08 -36.79
C THR A 40 48.11 -8.76 -36.20
N PHE A 41 49.36 -8.72 -35.78
CA PHE A 41 50.08 -7.54 -35.31
C PHE A 41 50.98 -7.05 -36.47
N PRO A 42 50.56 -6.03 -37.24
CA PRO A 42 51.22 -5.63 -38.47
C PRO A 42 52.34 -4.61 -38.20
N TRP A 43 53.24 -4.92 -37.27
CA TRP A 43 54.45 -4.13 -37.08
C TRP A 43 55.25 -4.14 -38.38
N ARG A 44 55.73 -2.97 -38.80
CA ARG A 44 56.61 -2.79 -39.95
C ARG A 44 57.67 -1.78 -39.59
N PHE A 45 58.91 -2.08 -39.95
CA PHE A 45 60.04 -1.19 -39.75
C PHE A 45 60.94 -1.19 -40.97
N LYS A 46 61.73 -0.12 -41.11
CA LYS A 46 62.86 -0.03 -42.03
C LYS A 46 64.13 0.08 -41.20
N ALA A 47 65.13 -0.70 -41.58
CA ALA A 47 66.49 -0.56 -41.08
C ALA A 47 67.35 0.12 -42.16
N GLY A 48 68.33 0.90 -41.73
CA GLY A 48 69.31 1.53 -42.61
C GLY A 48 70.25 0.52 -43.26
N ASP A 49 70.89 0.90 -44.38
CA ASP A 49 71.86 0.04 -45.09
C ASP A 49 73.07 -0.37 -44.23
N ALA A 50 73.37 0.40 -43.17
CA ALA A 50 74.46 0.16 -42.23
C ALA A 50 74.03 -0.59 -40.94
N GLU A 51 72.74 -0.92 -40.80
CA GLU A 51 72.17 -1.57 -39.62
C GLU A 51 71.95 -3.07 -39.88
N LEU A 52 72.67 -3.93 -39.15
CA LEU A 52 72.51 -5.38 -39.27
C LEU A 52 71.51 -5.90 -38.24
N ILE A 53 70.38 -6.44 -38.68
CA ILE A 53 69.39 -7.08 -37.80
C ILE A 53 69.98 -8.40 -37.27
N ARG A 54 70.13 -8.49 -35.94
CA ARG A 54 70.67 -9.67 -35.26
C ARG A 54 69.57 -10.69 -35.00
N ASP A 55 68.50 -10.25 -34.35
CA ASP A 55 67.33 -11.04 -34.03
C ASP A 55 66.12 -10.17 -33.73
N ILE A 56 64.92 -10.73 -33.91
CA ILE A 56 63.64 -10.12 -33.54
C ILE A 56 63.00 -11.00 -32.47
N ARG A 57 62.52 -10.40 -31.38
CA ARG A 57 61.86 -11.10 -30.27
C ARG A 57 60.46 -10.57 -30.06
N TRP A 58 59.55 -11.48 -29.70
CA TRP A 58 58.18 -11.12 -29.33
C TRP A 58 57.91 -11.55 -27.90
N TYR A 59 57.36 -10.64 -27.10
CA TYR A 59 57.03 -10.84 -25.69
C TYR A 59 55.53 -10.74 -25.46
N PHE A 60 55.04 -11.53 -24.51
CA PHE A 60 53.72 -11.45 -23.91
C PHE A 60 53.89 -10.99 -22.45
N ASP A 61 53.52 -9.75 -22.20
CA ASP A 61 53.59 -9.07 -20.91
C ASP A 61 52.27 -9.29 -20.16
N GLY A 62 52.17 -10.37 -19.38
CA GLY A 62 51.02 -10.67 -18.54
C GLY A 62 50.99 -9.84 -17.25
N ASP A 63 50.03 -10.10 -16.36
CA ASP A 63 49.82 -9.32 -15.13
C ASP A 63 51.06 -9.21 -14.23
N PHE A 64 51.94 -10.21 -14.25
CA PHE A 64 53.09 -10.32 -13.33
C PHE A 64 54.40 -10.76 -13.98
N ASP A 65 54.41 -11.19 -15.25
CA ASP A 65 55.61 -11.70 -15.91
C ASP A 65 55.58 -11.45 -17.44
N SER A 66 56.77 -11.26 -18.00
CA SER A 66 57.01 -11.09 -19.44
C SER A 66 57.55 -12.39 -20.02
N THR A 67 56.73 -13.09 -20.79
CA THR A 67 57.07 -14.38 -21.40
C THR A 67 57.49 -14.24 -22.86
N LEU A 68 58.47 -15.02 -23.29
CA LEU A 68 58.91 -15.03 -24.69
C LEU A 68 57.92 -15.83 -25.56
N VAL A 69 57.41 -15.20 -26.61
CA VAL A 69 56.49 -15.80 -27.59
C VAL A 69 57.26 -16.50 -28.70
N GLY A 70 58.34 -15.88 -29.18
CA GLY A 70 59.22 -16.44 -30.21
C GLY A 70 60.38 -15.53 -30.55
N THR A 71 61.32 -16.08 -31.34
CA THR A 71 62.49 -15.35 -31.83
C THR A 71 62.69 -15.63 -33.31
N GLU A 72 63.06 -14.62 -34.07
CA GLU A 72 63.52 -14.74 -35.45
C GLU A 72 65.01 -14.44 -35.51
N THR A 73 65.78 -15.34 -36.12
CA THR A 73 67.19 -15.08 -36.43
C THR A 73 67.53 -15.69 -37.77
N SER A 74 68.34 -14.98 -38.56
CA SER A 74 68.76 -15.43 -39.90
C SER A 74 67.58 -15.81 -40.83
N GLY A 75 66.43 -15.15 -40.68
CA GLY A 75 65.21 -15.39 -41.46
C GLY A 75 64.41 -16.64 -41.07
N TYR A 76 64.76 -17.29 -39.96
CA TYR A 76 64.02 -18.43 -39.42
C TYR A 76 63.30 -18.05 -38.12
N PHE A 77 62.00 -18.34 -38.06
CA PHE A 77 61.15 -18.11 -36.89
C PHE A 77 61.11 -19.33 -35.98
N PHE A 78 61.37 -19.11 -34.69
CA PHE A 78 61.38 -20.11 -33.63
C PHE A 78 60.35 -19.72 -32.55
N PRO A 79 59.10 -20.23 -32.61
CA PRO A 79 58.12 -20.02 -31.55
C PRO A 79 58.47 -20.84 -30.30
N THR A 80 58.14 -20.32 -29.11
CA THR A 80 58.30 -21.10 -27.86
C THR A 80 57.27 -22.24 -27.80
N PRO A 81 57.49 -23.30 -26.99
CA PRO A 81 56.63 -24.48 -26.98
C PRO A 81 55.14 -24.18 -26.82
N HIS A 82 54.81 -23.20 -25.96
CA HIS A 82 53.44 -22.75 -25.71
C HIS A 82 52.75 -22.13 -26.95
N TYR A 83 53.52 -21.51 -27.84
CA TYR A 83 53.02 -20.78 -29.01
C TYR A 83 53.30 -21.50 -30.34
N SER A 84 53.94 -22.66 -30.31
CA SER A 84 54.49 -23.39 -31.46
C SER A 84 53.51 -23.71 -32.60
N GLN A 85 52.23 -23.91 -32.29
CA GLN A 85 51.18 -24.20 -33.28
C GLN A 85 50.23 -23.03 -33.53
N ARG A 86 50.36 -21.96 -32.74
CA ARG A 86 49.41 -20.84 -32.71
C ARG A 86 50.00 -19.58 -33.34
N VAL A 87 51.32 -19.42 -33.33
CA VAL A 87 52.00 -18.21 -33.78
C VAL A 87 52.75 -18.42 -35.09
N ARG A 88 52.61 -17.46 -36.01
CA ARG A 88 53.34 -17.40 -37.27
C ARG A 88 53.87 -15.99 -37.51
N GLN A 89 55.14 -15.91 -37.89
CA GLN A 89 55.75 -14.64 -38.29
C GLN A 89 55.20 -14.14 -39.64
N LEU A 90 55.01 -12.82 -39.74
CA LEU A 90 54.73 -12.06 -40.95
C LEU A 90 55.98 -11.25 -41.33
N THR A 91 55.98 -10.66 -42.54
CA THR A 91 57.10 -9.83 -43.01
C THR A 91 57.33 -8.60 -42.13
N ASN A 92 58.59 -8.19 -41.97
CA ASN A 92 59.02 -6.96 -41.28
C ASN A 92 58.64 -6.87 -39.79
N GLY A 93 58.74 -7.99 -39.05
CA GLY A 93 58.49 -8.03 -37.61
C GLY A 93 57.03 -8.26 -37.21
N GLY A 94 56.11 -8.35 -38.17
CA GLY A 94 54.72 -8.66 -37.90
C GLY A 94 54.52 -10.08 -37.36
N LEU A 95 53.44 -10.28 -36.60
CA LEU A 95 53.16 -11.56 -35.94
C LEU A 95 51.68 -11.92 -36.10
N ALA A 96 51.36 -13.18 -36.36
CA ALA A 96 49.98 -13.68 -36.39
C ALA A 96 49.78 -14.73 -35.30
N LEU A 97 48.76 -14.57 -34.47
CA LEU A 97 48.35 -15.52 -33.43
C LEU A 97 46.98 -16.11 -33.81
N SER A 98 46.86 -17.44 -33.75
CA SER A 98 45.67 -18.21 -34.11
C SER A 98 45.05 -18.89 -32.89
N ASP A 99 43.76 -19.18 -32.96
CA ASP A 99 42.98 -19.78 -31.86
C ASP A 99 43.08 -18.97 -30.56
N VAL A 100 42.94 -17.65 -30.62
CA VAL A 100 43.10 -16.74 -29.47
C VAL A 100 42.17 -17.12 -28.30
N THR A 101 42.62 -17.01 -27.05
CA THR A 101 41.85 -17.32 -25.82
C THR A 101 41.85 -16.13 -24.86
N LEU A 102 40.95 -16.09 -23.86
CA LEU A 102 40.93 -15.01 -22.86
C LEU A 102 42.28 -14.81 -22.14
N SER A 103 43.01 -15.90 -21.93
CA SER A 103 44.34 -15.87 -21.31
C SER A 103 45.41 -15.20 -22.17
N ASP A 104 45.15 -14.98 -23.46
CA ASP A 104 46.05 -14.25 -24.34
C ASP A 104 45.83 -12.72 -24.26
N ALA A 105 44.86 -12.24 -23.47
CA ALA A 105 44.63 -10.80 -23.32
C ALA A 105 45.74 -10.16 -22.47
N ALA A 106 46.72 -9.51 -23.13
CA ALA A 106 47.77 -8.76 -22.47
C ALA A 106 48.53 -7.85 -23.45
N ASN A 107 49.64 -7.26 -22.99
CA ASN A 107 50.53 -6.49 -23.85
C ASN A 107 51.45 -7.41 -24.66
N TYR A 108 51.48 -7.21 -25.98
CA TYR A 108 52.43 -7.85 -26.87
C TYR A 108 53.47 -6.84 -27.31
N THR A 109 54.75 -7.18 -27.11
CA THR A 109 55.86 -6.30 -27.44
C THR A 109 56.79 -6.96 -28.46
N VAL A 110 57.03 -6.29 -29.59
CA VAL A 110 58.10 -6.65 -30.52
C VAL A 110 59.37 -5.90 -30.13
N GLU A 111 60.50 -6.60 -30.11
CA GLU A 111 61.84 -6.06 -29.88
C GLU A 111 62.74 -6.42 -31.07
N VAL A 112 63.23 -5.40 -31.78
CA VAL A 112 64.18 -5.57 -32.89
C VAL A 112 65.57 -5.23 -32.38
N ASN A 113 66.45 -6.24 -32.36
CA ASN A 113 67.84 -6.10 -31.93
C ASN A 113 68.73 -5.98 -33.17
N LEU A 114 69.50 -4.88 -33.26
CA LEU A 114 70.37 -4.59 -34.40
C LEU A 114 71.76 -4.13 -33.95
N ASP A 115 72.73 -4.30 -34.84
CA ASP A 115 74.08 -3.75 -34.70
C ASP A 115 74.22 -2.57 -35.66
N SER A 116 74.53 -1.39 -35.12
CA SER A 116 74.76 -0.15 -35.88
C SER A 116 76.09 0.46 -35.44
N GLU A 117 77.01 0.65 -36.38
CA GLU A 117 78.33 1.25 -36.13
C GLU A 117 79.11 0.63 -34.94
N GLY A 118 78.96 -0.68 -34.73
CA GLY A 118 79.61 -1.42 -33.64
C GLY A 118 78.92 -1.32 -32.27
N SER A 119 77.75 -0.66 -32.20
CA SER A 119 76.89 -0.59 -31.02
C SER A 119 75.65 -1.47 -31.19
N ALA A 120 75.30 -2.20 -30.14
CA ALA A 120 74.06 -2.96 -30.08
C ALA A 120 72.90 -2.03 -29.71
N LEU A 121 71.86 -1.96 -30.55
CA LEU A 121 70.65 -1.17 -30.35
C LEU A 121 69.43 -2.09 -30.28
N SER A 122 68.45 -1.72 -29.47
CA SER A 122 67.15 -2.40 -29.34
C SER A 122 66.02 -1.40 -29.48
N HIS A 123 65.07 -1.71 -30.37
CA HIS A 123 63.87 -0.91 -30.58
C HIS A 123 62.63 -1.73 -30.24
N ARG A 124 61.78 -1.20 -29.36
CA ARG A 124 60.56 -1.86 -28.88
C ARG A 124 59.30 -1.15 -29.32
N HIS A 125 58.26 -1.91 -29.59
CA HIS A 125 56.91 -1.40 -29.84
C HIS A 125 55.88 -2.36 -29.25
N SER A 126 54.91 -1.84 -28.51
CA SER A 126 53.91 -2.63 -27.80
C SER A 126 52.51 -2.34 -28.29
N VAL A 127 51.65 -3.36 -28.23
CA VAL A 127 50.23 -3.29 -28.51
C VAL A 127 49.46 -4.09 -27.47
N ILE A 128 48.31 -3.59 -27.02
CA ILE A 128 47.46 -4.30 -26.07
C ILE A 128 46.53 -5.23 -26.86
N LEU A 129 46.62 -6.54 -26.68
CA LEU A 129 45.59 -7.46 -27.17
C LEU A 129 44.46 -7.53 -26.15
N GLN A 130 43.27 -7.11 -26.53
CA GLN A 130 42.06 -7.37 -25.77
C GLN A 130 41.28 -8.52 -26.42
N VAL A 131 41.12 -9.59 -25.64
CA VAL A 131 40.36 -10.76 -26.08
C VAL A 131 38.99 -10.76 -25.44
N GLY A 132 37.96 -10.73 -26.26
CA GLY A 132 36.59 -10.96 -25.83
C GLY A 132 36.19 -12.42 -25.98
N GLU A 133 35.57 -13.00 -24.96
CA GLU A 133 34.75 -14.20 -25.10
C GLU A 133 33.38 -13.84 -25.68
N GLY A 134 33.42 -13.32 -26.91
CA GLY A 134 32.23 -12.84 -27.58
C GLY A 134 31.57 -11.61 -26.97
N LEU A 135 30.85 -10.88 -27.80
CA LEU A 135 29.44 -10.65 -27.50
C LEU A 135 28.66 -11.63 -28.38
N MET A 136 27.39 -11.85 -28.04
CA MET A 136 26.32 -12.34 -28.93
C MET A 136 25.96 -13.81 -28.84
N THR A 137 25.12 -14.17 -27.87
CA THR A 137 24.18 -15.32 -27.97
C THR A 137 24.81 -16.71 -28.18
N GLN A 138 24.06 -17.76 -27.82
CA GLN A 138 24.46 -19.15 -28.08
C GLN A 138 24.72 -19.44 -29.58
N ASP A 139 24.19 -18.59 -30.47
CA ASP A 139 24.18 -18.78 -31.92
C ASP A 139 25.03 -17.76 -32.71
N ARG A 140 25.76 -16.85 -32.03
CA ARG A 140 26.49 -15.73 -32.67
C ARG A 140 25.62 -14.80 -33.53
N THR A 141 24.33 -14.65 -33.19
CA THR A 141 23.37 -13.81 -33.92
C THR A 141 22.68 -12.82 -32.99
N LEU A 142 22.50 -11.58 -33.44
CA LEU A 142 21.66 -10.64 -32.72
C LEU A 142 20.19 -11.07 -32.89
N THR A 143 19.50 -11.39 -31.80
CA THR A 143 18.09 -11.76 -31.84
C THR A 143 17.25 -10.76 -31.07
N VAL A 144 16.15 -10.31 -31.68
CA VAL A 144 15.18 -9.44 -31.03
C VAL A 144 13.90 -10.24 -30.84
N LYS A 145 13.34 -10.18 -29.64
CA LYS A 145 12.10 -10.88 -29.28
C LYS A 145 11.16 -9.92 -28.57
N GLN A 146 9.86 -10.12 -28.78
CA GLN A 146 8.82 -9.50 -27.98
C GLN A 146 8.42 -10.49 -26.88
N ASP A 147 8.37 -10.01 -25.64
CA ASP A 147 7.87 -10.83 -24.54
C ASP A 147 6.38 -11.16 -24.73
N PRO A 148 5.96 -12.39 -24.42
CA PRO A 148 4.60 -12.85 -24.72
C PRO A 148 3.53 -12.18 -23.85
N THR A 149 3.92 -11.61 -22.71
CA THR A 149 3.02 -11.00 -21.73
C THR A 149 3.44 -9.58 -21.40
N ALA A 150 2.47 -8.72 -21.11
CA ALA A 150 2.74 -7.40 -20.57
C ALA A 150 3.45 -7.51 -19.21
N LEU A 151 4.34 -6.56 -18.92
CA LEU A 151 5.10 -6.46 -17.69
C LEU A 151 4.61 -5.26 -16.87
N TRP A 152 4.42 -5.45 -15.56
CA TRP A 152 4.09 -4.35 -14.65
C TRP A 152 5.37 -3.61 -14.23
N VAL A 153 5.39 -2.29 -14.44
CA VAL A 153 6.52 -1.43 -14.05
C VAL A 153 6.14 -0.61 -12.83
N ASN A 154 6.78 -0.90 -11.69
CA ASN A 154 6.49 -0.26 -10.41
C ASN A 154 6.75 1.25 -10.40
N SER A 155 7.75 1.74 -11.14
CA SER A 155 8.12 3.16 -11.15
C SER A 155 7.07 4.03 -11.86
N THR A 156 6.44 3.51 -12.91
CA THR A 156 5.42 4.22 -13.70
C THR A 156 4.00 3.79 -13.36
N GLN A 157 3.82 2.74 -12.53
CA GLN A 157 2.53 2.15 -12.17
C GLN A 157 1.70 1.77 -13.40
N GLN A 158 2.34 1.18 -14.41
CA GLN A 158 1.71 0.86 -15.69
C GLN A 158 2.19 -0.48 -16.23
N TRP A 159 1.29 -1.16 -16.96
CA TRP A 159 1.62 -2.31 -17.79
C TRP A 159 2.28 -1.85 -19.10
N VAL A 160 3.37 -2.49 -19.49
CA VAL A 160 4.12 -2.19 -20.72
C VAL A 160 4.44 -3.46 -21.50
N ILE A 161 4.63 -3.33 -22.82
CA ILE A 161 5.22 -4.40 -23.62
C ILE A 161 6.74 -4.28 -23.56
N ARG A 162 7.42 -5.41 -23.34
CA ARG A 162 8.89 -5.45 -23.29
C ARG A 162 9.42 -6.13 -24.56
N LEU A 163 10.33 -5.45 -25.24
CA LEU A 163 11.16 -6.03 -26.28
C LEU A 163 12.54 -6.31 -25.71
N THR A 164 13.10 -7.48 -26.02
CA THR A 164 14.43 -7.90 -25.57
C THR A 164 15.34 -8.06 -26.79
N CYS A 165 16.58 -7.60 -26.65
CA CYS A 165 17.60 -7.67 -27.68
C CYS A 165 18.85 -8.38 -27.14
N GLY A 166 19.27 -9.41 -27.88
CA GLY A 166 20.50 -10.14 -27.69
C GLY A 166 20.42 -11.19 -26.60
N LEU A 167 21.61 -11.56 -26.12
CA LEU A 167 21.92 -12.27 -24.89
C LEU A 167 23.42 -12.07 -24.73
N PHE A 168 23.79 -11.08 -23.95
CA PHE A 168 25.14 -10.59 -23.75
C PHE A 168 25.71 -11.21 -22.48
N THR A 169 26.82 -11.93 -22.63
CA THR A 169 27.59 -12.54 -21.52
C THR A 169 28.65 -11.59 -20.99
N PHE A 170 29.15 -10.70 -21.85
CA PHE A 170 30.13 -9.67 -21.53
C PHE A 170 29.72 -8.36 -22.23
N LEU A 171 29.91 -7.21 -21.57
CA LEU A 171 29.54 -5.91 -22.12
C LEU A 171 30.72 -5.12 -22.68
N GLY A 172 31.95 -5.61 -22.61
CA GLY A 172 33.13 -4.84 -23.02
C GLY A 172 33.61 -3.84 -21.96
N GLN A 173 34.79 -3.26 -22.19
CA GLN A 173 35.36 -2.16 -21.40
C GLN A 173 35.88 -1.09 -22.38
N PRO A 174 35.15 0.04 -22.59
CA PRO A 174 33.94 0.48 -21.88
C PRO A 174 32.68 -0.33 -22.25
N PRO A 175 31.62 -0.30 -21.40
CA PRO A 175 30.41 -1.09 -21.62
C PRO A 175 29.64 -0.65 -22.87
N ILE A 176 29.44 -1.58 -23.80
CA ILE A 176 28.67 -1.44 -25.02
C ILE A 176 27.21 -1.15 -24.70
N ARG A 177 26.58 -0.32 -25.55
CA ARG A 177 25.15 -0.02 -25.47
C ARG A 177 24.50 -0.22 -26.84
N VAL A 178 23.33 -0.84 -26.83
CA VAL A 178 22.51 -0.97 -28.04
C VAL A 178 21.55 0.22 -28.19
N THR A 179 21.20 0.49 -29.44
CA THR A 179 20.22 1.50 -29.83
C THR A 179 19.03 0.83 -30.51
N TRP A 180 17.85 1.40 -30.37
CA TRP A 180 16.63 0.92 -30.99
C TRP A 180 16.16 1.88 -32.05
N ILE A 181 15.83 1.39 -33.23
CA ILE A 181 15.22 2.14 -34.31
C ILE A 181 13.73 1.77 -34.33
N THR A 182 12.87 2.77 -34.15
CA THR A 182 11.41 2.58 -34.15
C THR A 182 10.86 2.48 -35.58
N PRO A 183 9.59 2.06 -35.76
CA PRO A 183 8.92 2.07 -37.06
C PRO A 183 8.88 3.46 -37.72
N ALA A 184 8.95 4.54 -36.92
CA ALA A 184 9.03 5.91 -37.38
C ALA A 184 10.47 6.37 -37.71
N LEU A 185 11.42 5.44 -37.80
CA LEU A 185 12.85 5.68 -38.06
C LEU A 185 13.53 6.58 -37.01
N LYS A 186 13.00 6.61 -35.78
CA LYS A 186 13.60 7.34 -34.67
C LYS A 186 14.52 6.43 -33.86
N THR A 187 15.73 6.90 -33.58
CA THR A 187 16.68 6.20 -32.71
C THR A 187 16.38 6.49 -31.23
N MET A 188 16.35 5.45 -30.42
CA MET A 188 16.13 5.50 -28.96
C MET A 188 17.19 4.67 -28.23
N SER A 189 17.49 5.04 -26.99
CA SER A 189 18.32 4.22 -26.11
C SER A 189 17.49 3.12 -25.46
N SER A 190 18.13 2.01 -25.09
CA SER A 190 17.47 0.95 -24.30
C SER A 190 16.95 1.49 -22.96
N SER A 191 15.78 1.01 -22.55
CA SER A 191 15.20 1.32 -21.24
C SER A 191 16.04 0.75 -20.09
N GLY A 192 16.77 -0.34 -20.34
CA GLY A 192 17.68 -0.92 -19.37
C GLY A 192 18.37 -2.18 -19.89
N TYR A 193 19.04 -2.86 -18.97
CA TYR A 193 19.73 -4.14 -19.18
C TYR A 193 19.40 -5.08 -18.02
N ASP A 194 18.93 -6.28 -18.31
CA ASP A 194 18.58 -7.29 -17.31
C ASP A 194 18.78 -8.70 -17.89
N ASN A 195 19.30 -9.62 -17.08
CA ASN A 195 19.49 -11.03 -17.43
C ASN A 195 20.17 -11.26 -18.80
N GLY A 196 21.20 -10.47 -19.10
CA GLY A 196 21.92 -10.56 -20.38
C GLY A 196 21.24 -9.83 -21.54
N ASN A 197 20.06 -9.24 -21.38
CA ASN A 197 19.30 -8.63 -22.47
C ASN A 197 19.20 -7.12 -22.29
N PHE A 198 19.49 -6.37 -23.35
CA PHE A 198 19.01 -5.00 -23.41
C PHE A 198 17.52 -5.02 -23.73
N TYR A 199 16.74 -4.20 -23.03
CA TYR A 199 15.31 -4.17 -23.26
C TYR A 199 14.80 -2.75 -23.54
N LEU A 200 13.73 -2.70 -24.33
CA LEU A 200 12.94 -1.51 -24.60
C LEU A 200 11.52 -1.74 -24.10
N THR A 201 11.01 -0.80 -23.30
CA THR A 201 9.64 -0.80 -22.81
C THR A 201 8.76 0.09 -23.68
N LEU A 202 7.64 -0.46 -24.14
CA LEU A 202 6.64 0.23 -24.95
C LEU A 202 5.39 0.45 -24.11
N PRO A 203 5.13 1.68 -23.61
CA PRO A 203 3.90 2.01 -22.90
C PRO A 203 2.71 2.12 -23.87
N SER A 204 1.50 2.17 -23.30
CA SER A 204 0.28 2.46 -24.08
C SER A 204 0.25 3.94 -24.51
N PRO A 205 -0.09 4.28 -25.77
CA PRO A 205 -0.43 3.38 -26.87
C PRO A 205 0.81 2.80 -27.58
N VAL A 206 0.81 1.48 -27.77
CA VAL A 206 1.86 0.80 -28.56
C VAL A 206 1.64 1.10 -30.04
N VAL A 207 2.72 1.39 -30.74
CA VAL A 207 2.76 1.61 -32.20
C VAL A 207 3.21 0.31 -32.86
N GLY A 208 2.46 -0.18 -33.85
CA GLY A 208 2.86 -1.36 -34.61
C GLY A 208 3.99 -1.07 -35.59
N GLY A 209 4.74 -2.12 -35.94
CA GLY A 209 5.75 -2.07 -36.98
C GLY A 209 7.05 -2.74 -36.58
N ASN A 210 8.08 -2.53 -37.40
CA ASN A 210 9.38 -3.15 -37.19
C ASN A 210 10.22 -2.34 -36.20
N TYR A 211 10.59 -2.96 -35.09
CA TYR A 211 11.54 -2.41 -34.12
C TYR A 211 12.88 -3.10 -34.33
N THR A 212 13.90 -2.30 -34.66
CA THR A 212 15.23 -2.80 -34.98
C THR A 212 16.21 -2.48 -33.86
N CYS A 213 16.77 -3.50 -33.22
CA CYS A 213 17.92 -3.34 -32.35
C CYS A 213 19.19 -3.22 -33.20
N ASN A 214 19.97 -2.19 -32.93
CA ASN A 214 21.15 -1.81 -33.69
C ASN A 214 22.33 -1.61 -32.73
N ILE A 215 23.45 -2.27 -33.04
CA ILE A 215 24.72 -2.02 -32.39
C ILE A 215 25.42 -0.88 -33.14
N PRO A 216 25.71 0.27 -32.48
CA PRO A 216 26.39 1.39 -33.10
C PRO A 216 27.75 1.00 -33.71
N ARG A 217 28.10 1.61 -34.85
CA ARG A 217 29.29 1.26 -35.63
C ARG A 217 30.61 1.32 -34.83
N HIS A 218 30.72 2.24 -33.88
CA HIS A 218 31.92 2.40 -33.07
C HIS A 218 32.16 1.26 -32.07
N PHE A 219 31.13 0.45 -31.79
CA PHE A 219 31.25 -0.75 -30.94
C PHE A 219 31.42 -2.04 -31.76
N LEU A 220 31.38 -1.99 -33.10
CA LEU A 220 31.50 -3.19 -33.93
C LEU A 220 32.86 -3.89 -33.81
N PRO A 221 34.00 -3.18 -33.67
CA PRO A 221 35.30 -3.83 -33.42
C PRO A 221 35.32 -4.67 -32.13
N ASP A 222 34.47 -4.31 -31.16
CA ASP A 222 34.35 -4.99 -29.87
C ASP A 222 33.39 -6.20 -29.89
N VAL A 223 32.74 -6.50 -31.04
CA VAL A 223 31.60 -7.43 -31.15
C VAL A 223 31.89 -8.60 -32.10
N CYS A 224 31.83 -9.83 -31.58
CA CYS A 224 32.29 -11.05 -32.27
C CYS A 224 31.25 -11.75 -33.19
N VAL A 225 30.89 -11.15 -34.34
CA VAL A 225 29.81 -11.66 -35.24
C VAL A 225 30.41 -12.49 -36.37
N LYS A 226 29.69 -13.53 -36.82
CA LYS A 226 30.17 -14.47 -37.86
C LYS A 226 30.48 -13.87 -39.24
N ASP A 227 30.10 -12.64 -39.55
CA ASP A 227 30.44 -12.02 -40.84
C ASP A 227 31.80 -11.33 -40.79
N GLY A 228 32.85 -12.14 -40.94
CA GLY A 228 34.26 -11.78 -40.93
C GLY A 228 34.75 -10.91 -42.10
N ASN A 229 33.97 -9.92 -42.54
CA ASN A 229 34.43 -8.87 -43.47
C ASN A 229 33.80 -7.53 -43.06
N HIS A 230 34.54 -6.73 -42.30
CA HIS A 230 34.17 -5.40 -41.81
C HIS A 230 34.20 -4.33 -42.93
N ALA A 231 33.62 -4.63 -44.09
CA ALA A 231 33.65 -3.73 -45.22
C ALA A 231 32.48 -2.75 -45.27
N ASN A 232 31.31 -3.03 -44.64
CA ASN A 232 30.17 -2.08 -44.52
C ASN A 232 28.92 -2.62 -43.76
N PHE A 233 29.05 -3.42 -42.69
CA PHE A 233 27.88 -4.08 -42.07
C PHE A 233 27.43 -3.46 -40.75
N THR A 234 26.18 -2.98 -40.69
CA THR A 234 25.48 -2.67 -39.43
C THR A 234 24.93 -3.96 -38.84
N VAL A 235 25.27 -4.27 -37.58
CA VAL A 235 24.72 -5.44 -36.89
C VAL A 235 23.34 -5.07 -36.32
N THR A 236 22.31 -5.49 -37.05
CA THR A 236 20.92 -5.18 -36.74
C THR A 236 20.06 -6.42 -36.71
N SER A 237 19.07 -6.43 -35.83
CA SER A 237 18.04 -7.46 -35.78
C SER A 237 16.70 -6.82 -35.46
N SER A 238 15.64 -7.40 -35.99
CA SER A 238 14.34 -6.74 -36.16
C SER A 238 13.22 -7.64 -35.67
N VAL A 239 12.26 -7.06 -34.94
CA VAL A 239 11.02 -7.74 -34.55
C VAL A 239 9.81 -6.95 -35.03
N LEU A 240 8.87 -7.63 -35.67
CA LEU A 240 7.59 -7.06 -36.04
C LEU A 240 6.65 -7.10 -34.83
N VAL A 241 6.29 -5.93 -34.33
CA VAL A 241 5.28 -5.77 -33.28
C VAL A 241 3.92 -5.59 -33.93
N ASP A 242 3.03 -6.55 -33.73
CA ASP A 242 1.62 -6.43 -34.10
C ASP A 242 0.90 -5.50 -33.12
N GLU A 243 0.41 -4.37 -33.63
CA GLU A 243 -0.24 -3.34 -32.82
C GLU A 243 -1.47 -3.86 -32.08
N VAL A 244 -2.32 -4.63 -32.76
CA VAL A 244 -3.59 -5.12 -32.21
C VAL A 244 -3.30 -6.14 -31.12
N LYS A 245 -2.38 -7.08 -31.39
CA LYS A 245 -1.98 -8.09 -30.42
C LYS A 245 -1.32 -7.47 -29.19
N ALA A 246 -0.41 -6.51 -29.39
CA ALA A 246 0.27 -5.82 -28.29
C ALA A 246 -0.70 -5.04 -27.41
N ARG A 247 -1.63 -4.28 -28.02
CA ARG A 247 -2.67 -3.55 -27.28
C ARG A 247 -3.64 -4.48 -26.57
N LEU A 248 -4.03 -5.60 -27.20
CA LEU A 248 -4.87 -6.60 -26.56
C LEU A 248 -4.19 -7.18 -25.32
N SER A 249 -2.90 -7.53 -25.39
CA SER A 249 -2.15 -8.04 -24.23
C SER A 249 -2.08 -7.03 -23.07
N LEU A 250 -1.95 -5.74 -23.36
CA LEU A 250 -2.00 -4.68 -22.34
C LEU A 250 -3.40 -4.60 -21.69
N VAL A 251 -4.46 -4.55 -22.50
CA VAL A 251 -5.84 -4.48 -22.02
C VAL A 251 -6.21 -5.72 -21.21
N GLU A 252 -5.77 -6.91 -21.62
CA GLU A 252 -5.99 -8.15 -20.87
C GLU A 252 -5.28 -8.14 -19.52
N ALA A 253 -4.06 -7.61 -19.44
CA ALA A 253 -3.32 -7.49 -18.19
C ALA A 253 -4.00 -6.51 -17.22
N GLU A 254 -4.36 -5.31 -17.70
CA GLU A 254 -5.07 -4.31 -16.91
C GLU A 254 -6.44 -4.83 -16.42
N LYS A 255 -7.19 -5.50 -17.29
CA LYS A 255 -8.47 -6.13 -16.94
C LYS A 255 -8.31 -7.19 -15.84
N ARG A 256 -7.22 -7.97 -15.83
CA ARG A 256 -6.95 -8.96 -14.78
C ARG A 256 -6.70 -8.27 -13.44
N THR A 257 -5.91 -7.21 -13.42
CA THR A 257 -5.67 -6.40 -12.21
C THR A 257 -6.97 -5.80 -11.68
N LEU A 258 -7.71 -5.08 -12.53
CA LEU A 258 -9.00 -4.47 -12.16
C LEU A 258 -10.01 -5.49 -11.66
N LYS A 259 -10.03 -6.71 -12.22
CA LYS A 259 -10.91 -7.79 -11.75
C LYS A 259 -10.50 -8.29 -10.37
N SER A 260 -9.21 -8.35 -10.07
CA SER A 260 -8.69 -8.73 -8.76
C SER A 260 -9.04 -7.68 -7.71
N GLU A 261 -8.76 -6.41 -7.99
CA GLU A 261 -9.09 -5.29 -7.09
C GLU A 261 -10.59 -5.19 -6.82
N ASN A 262 -11.43 -5.39 -7.85
CA ASN A 262 -12.89 -5.41 -7.68
C ASN A 262 -13.36 -6.56 -6.78
N ARG A 263 -12.71 -7.74 -6.82
CA ARG A 263 -13.04 -8.84 -5.91
C ARG A 263 -12.71 -8.46 -4.47
N GLU A 264 -11.50 -7.93 -4.25
CA GLU A 264 -11.06 -7.48 -2.92
C GLU A 264 -11.96 -6.38 -2.35
N LEU A 265 -12.31 -5.38 -3.17
CA LEU A 265 -13.25 -4.33 -2.78
C LEU A 265 -14.63 -4.89 -2.44
N LYS A 266 -15.13 -5.86 -3.22
CA LYS A 266 -16.41 -6.50 -2.95
C LYS A 266 -16.41 -7.24 -1.61
N ASP A 267 -15.34 -7.97 -1.31
CA ASP A 267 -15.19 -8.69 -0.04
C ASP A 267 -15.14 -7.71 1.14
N ARG A 268 -14.44 -6.58 0.99
CA ARG A 268 -14.40 -5.50 2.00
C ARG A 268 -15.77 -4.85 2.22
N VAL A 269 -16.52 -4.61 1.15
CA VAL A 269 -17.88 -4.05 1.23
C VAL A 269 -18.80 -5.02 1.97
N GLN A 270 -18.79 -6.30 1.60
CA GLN A 270 -19.59 -7.33 2.27
C GLN A 270 -19.25 -7.43 3.76
N GLY A 271 -17.96 -7.45 4.11
CA GLY A 271 -17.52 -7.47 5.51
C GLY A 271 -17.97 -6.23 6.30
N ASN A 272 -18.01 -5.06 5.66
CA ASN A 272 -18.53 -3.85 6.30
C ASN A 272 -20.06 -3.89 6.47
N ASP A 273 -20.79 -4.42 5.50
CA ASP A 273 -22.25 -4.59 5.58
C ASP A 273 -22.65 -5.50 6.74
N GLU A 274 -21.93 -6.61 6.95
CA GLU A 274 -22.13 -7.50 8.10
C GLU A 274 -21.90 -6.79 9.44
N ARG A 275 -20.83 -5.97 9.53
CA ARG A 275 -20.55 -5.17 10.73
C ARG A 275 -21.62 -4.13 11.00
N ILE A 276 -22.10 -3.45 9.95
CA ILE A 276 -23.19 -2.47 10.05
C ILE A 276 -24.48 -3.16 10.50
N SER A 277 -24.79 -4.33 9.94
CA SER A 277 -25.97 -5.12 10.33
C SER A 277 -25.93 -5.51 11.80
N ASN A 278 -24.78 -6.02 12.28
CA ASN A 278 -24.61 -6.37 13.69
C ASN A 278 -24.74 -5.15 14.62
N LEU A 279 -24.11 -4.03 14.25
CA LEU A 279 -24.23 -2.79 15.03
C LEU A 279 -25.68 -2.28 15.06
N THR A 280 -26.38 -2.35 13.93
CA THR A 280 -27.80 -1.97 13.84
C THR A 280 -28.66 -2.85 14.74
N HIS A 281 -28.41 -4.16 14.77
CA HIS A 281 -29.09 -5.07 15.68
C HIS A 281 -28.85 -4.70 17.15
N TYR A 282 -27.58 -4.49 17.54
CA TYR A 282 -27.22 -4.09 18.90
C TYR A 282 -27.89 -2.78 19.31
N VAL A 283 -27.86 -1.76 18.46
CA VAL A 283 -28.51 -0.46 18.74
C VAL A 283 -30.01 -0.62 18.89
N ASN A 284 -30.67 -1.43 18.04
CA ASN A 284 -32.10 -1.68 18.14
C ASN A 284 -32.46 -2.40 19.45
N GLU A 285 -31.67 -3.38 19.88
CA GLU A 285 -31.88 -4.08 21.15
C GLU A 285 -31.78 -3.13 22.35
N GLN A 286 -30.78 -2.24 22.36
CA GLN A 286 -30.64 -1.21 23.39
C GLN A 286 -31.80 -0.20 23.36
N LEU A 287 -32.27 0.16 22.16
CA LEU A 287 -33.37 1.10 21.99
C LEU A 287 -34.69 0.53 22.52
N GLU A 288 -34.98 -0.75 22.28
CA GLU A 288 -36.18 -1.40 22.82
C GLU A 288 -36.11 -1.50 24.35
N ALA A 289 -34.95 -1.85 24.92
CA ALA A 289 -34.77 -1.86 26.38
C ALA A 289 -35.02 -0.48 27.00
N PHE A 290 -34.48 0.59 26.39
CA PHE A 290 -34.73 1.96 26.84
C PHE A 290 -36.21 2.37 26.69
N ARG A 291 -36.85 1.97 25.59
CA ARG A 291 -38.28 2.22 25.36
C ARG A 291 -39.13 1.60 26.47
N ASP A 292 -38.86 0.36 26.86
CA ASP A 292 -39.59 -0.33 27.92
C ASP A 292 -39.44 0.37 29.27
N GLU A 293 -38.23 0.86 29.59
CA GLU A 293 -37.98 1.63 30.81
C GLU A 293 -38.78 2.94 30.82
N VAL A 294 -38.81 3.67 29.71
CA VAL A 294 -39.62 4.89 29.57
C VAL A 294 -41.11 4.58 29.71
N HIS A 295 -41.60 3.48 29.13
CA HIS A 295 -42.99 3.05 29.30
C HIS A 295 -43.33 2.72 30.75
N PHE A 296 -42.43 2.05 31.47
CA PHE A 296 -42.59 1.75 32.88
C PHE A 296 -42.71 3.02 33.72
N LEU A 297 -41.79 3.98 33.53
CA LEU A 297 -41.82 5.26 34.24
C LEU A 297 -43.08 6.07 33.92
N ARG A 298 -43.52 6.07 32.66
CA ARG A 298 -44.78 6.72 32.24
C ARG A 298 -45.98 6.10 32.94
N ASN A 299 -46.04 4.77 33.05
CA ASN A 299 -47.12 4.08 33.75
C ASN A 299 -47.13 4.44 35.24
N ILE A 300 -45.98 4.45 35.91
CA ILE A 300 -45.88 4.91 37.30
C ILE A 300 -46.43 6.33 37.45
N SER A 301 -45.96 7.26 36.61
CA SER A 301 -46.42 8.66 36.63
C SER A 301 -47.94 8.76 36.46
N TYR A 302 -48.51 7.99 35.53
CA TYR A 302 -49.96 7.92 35.31
C TYR A 302 -50.72 7.44 36.56
N TYR A 303 -50.25 6.40 37.24
CA TYR A 303 -50.87 5.92 38.48
C TYR A 303 -50.83 6.95 39.61
N PHE A 304 -49.73 7.70 39.73
CA PHE A 304 -49.61 8.78 40.71
C PHE A 304 -50.54 9.96 40.39
N LEU A 305 -50.69 10.32 39.11
CA LEU A 305 -51.53 11.44 38.68
C LEU A 305 -53.03 11.15 38.76
N THR A 306 -53.44 9.91 38.53
CA THR A 306 -54.87 9.51 38.49
C THR A 306 -55.38 8.89 39.78
N GLY A 307 -54.49 8.55 40.73
CA GLY A 307 -54.86 7.99 42.02
C GLY A 307 -55.53 9.01 42.95
N PRO A 308 -56.35 8.56 43.91
CA PRO A 308 -57.05 9.45 44.87
C PRO A 308 -56.12 10.13 45.87
N CYS A 309 -54.86 9.70 45.95
CA CYS A 309 -53.82 10.34 46.76
C CYS A 309 -53.31 11.65 46.16
N ASN A 310 -53.55 11.90 44.86
CA ASN A 310 -53.28 13.19 44.24
C ASN A 310 -54.28 14.23 44.79
N SER A 311 -53.80 15.44 45.10
CA SER A 311 -54.62 16.54 45.61
C SER A 311 -55.74 16.98 44.66
N LEU A 312 -55.60 16.72 43.36
CA LEU A 312 -56.63 17.01 42.36
C LEU A 312 -57.77 15.98 42.35
N ASN A 313 -57.58 14.81 42.97
CA ASN A 313 -58.51 13.67 42.88
C ASN A 313 -59.24 13.36 44.20
N HIS A 314 -59.12 14.21 45.22
CA HIS A 314 -59.88 14.11 46.46
C HIS A 314 -60.28 15.49 46.98
N VAL A 315 -61.33 15.52 47.79
CA VAL A 315 -61.82 16.73 48.45
C VAL A 315 -61.34 16.75 49.90
N VAL A 316 -60.89 17.90 50.38
CA VAL A 316 -60.50 18.06 51.79
C VAL A 316 -61.70 18.49 52.62
N LEU A 317 -62.08 17.67 53.60
CA LEU A 317 -63.08 18.01 54.61
C LEU A 317 -62.38 18.55 55.85
N SER A 318 -62.40 19.87 56.01
CA SER A 318 -61.69 20.59 57.07
C SER A 318 -62.58 21.17 58.18
N ASP A 319 -63.85 20.76 58.24
CA ASP A 319 -64.82 21.31 59.19
C ASP A 319 -64.51 20.82 60.62
N VAL A 320 -64.05 21.75 61.46
CA VAL A 320 -63.62 21.49 62.84
C VAL A 320 -64.74 20.93 63.72
N ARG A 321 -66.01 21.16 63.36
CA ARG A 321 -67.17 20.63 64.08
C ARG A 321 -67.22 19.10 64.02
N ARG A 322 -66.53 18.47 63.07
CA ARG A 322 -66.44 17.00 62.92
C ARG A 322 -65.55 16.33 63.96
N ALA A 323 -64.82 17.09 64.77
CA ALA A 323 -63.93 16.53 65.77
C ALA A 323 -64.68 15.63 66.78
N VAL A 324 -64.11 14.48 67.12
CA VAL A 324 -64.63 13.58 68.18
C VAL A 324 -64.86 14.30 69.53
N THR A 325 -64.06 15.34 69.81
CA THR A 325 -64.15 16.16 71.03
C THR A 325 -65.30 17.16 71.01
N ASN A 326 -65.90 17.45 69.84
CA ASN A 326 -67.05 18.33 69.76
C ASN A 326 -68.31 17.60 70.21
N ASN A 327 -68.79 17.91 71.41
CA ASN A 327 -70.01 17.39 72.03
C ASN A 327 -71.23 18.32 71.86
N VAL A 328 -71.11 19.35 71.01
CA VAL A 328 -72.21 20.26 70.68
C VAL A 328 -72.87 19.79 69.38
N ASN A 329 -74.18 19.57 69.43
CA ASN A 329 -74.95 19.25 68.23
C ASN A 329 -75.10 20.48 67.33
N ALA A 330 -74.18 20.61 66.38
CA ALA A 330 -74.13 21.69 65.40
C ALA A 330 -74.98 21.41 64.14
N ARG A 331 -75.83 20.37 64.16
CA ARG A 331 -76.64 19.90 63.02
C ARG A 331 -75.83 19.67 61.74
N LEU A 332 -74.60 19.16 61.87
CA LEU A 332 -73.80 18.71 60.73
C LEU A 332 -74.51 17.58 60.00
N CYS A 333 -74.50 17.68 58.68
CA CYS A 333 -75.31 16.89 57.77
C CYS A 333 -74.52 16.59 56.50
N ASP A 334 -74.20 15.32 56.29
CA ASP A 334 -73.41 14.86 55.13
C ASP A 334 -74.26 14.44 53.92
N LYS A 335 -75.56 14.76 53.95
CA LYS A 335 -76.49 14.51 52.84
C LYS A 335 -76.10 15.22 51.54
N THR A 336 -75.36 16.32 51.64
CA THR A 336 -74.91 17.11 50.48
C THR A 336 -73.55 16.68 49.95
N LEU A 337 -72.89 15.67 50.54
CA LEU A 337 -71.63 15.15 50.00
C LEU A 337 -71.87 14.55 48.61
N THR A 338 -70.99 14.81 47.66
CA THR A 338 -71.00 14.11 46.38
C THR A 338 -70.24 12.77 46.51
N PRO A 339 -70.60 11.72 45.77
CA PRO A 339 -69.79 10.51 45.72
C PRO A 339 -68.35 10.84 45.30
N GLY A 340 -67.35 10.43 46.08
CA GLY A 340 -65.96 10.80 45.80
C GLY A 340 -64.97 10.42 46.89
N TRP A 341 -63.70 10.75 46.68
CA TRP A 341 -62.64 10.56 47.67
C TRP A 341 -62.49 11.79 48.55
N TYR A 342 -62.39 11.58 49.86
CA TYR A 342 -62.30 12.64 50.84
C TYR A 342 -61.15 12.43 51.80
N ARG A 343 -60.42 13.50 52.10
CA ARG A 343 -59.38 13.55 53.15
C ARG A 343 -59.91 14.39 54.30
N PHE A 344 -59.77 13.91 55.53
CA PHE A 344 -60.15 14.70 56.71
C PHE A 344 -58.96 15.48 57.24
N VAL A 345 -59.19 16.74 57.56
CA VAL A 345 -58.23 17.65 58.19
C VAL A 345 -58.95 18.36 59.33
N LEU A 346 -58.30 18.52 60.48
CA LEU A 346 -58.84 19.29 61.59
C LEU A 346 -57.77 20.29 62.03
N ASP A 347 -58.08 21.58 62.00
CA ASP A 347 -57.15 22.68 62.33
C ASP A 347 -55.80 22.59 61.59
N GLY A 348 -55.83 22.19 60.32
CA GLY A 348 -54.62 22.02 59.51
C GLY A 348 -53.86 20.70 59.72
N THR A 349 -54.25 19.88 60.69
CA THR A 349 -53.64 18.56 60.95
C THR A 349 -54.42 17.44 60.28
N ASN A 350 -53.73 16.39 59.80
CA ASN A 350 -54.38 15.19 59.27
C ASN A 350 -55.30 14.56 60.31
N ALA A 351 -56.49 14.18 59.88
CA ALA A 351 -57.47 13.49 60.70
C ALA A 351 -57.94 12.21 60.02
N VAL A 352 -58.37 11.27 60.84
CA VAL A 352 -58.91 9.98 60.43
C VAL A 352 -60.34 9.83 60.94
N ILE A 353 -61.16 9.06 60.23
CA ILE A 353 -62.43 8.61 60.80
C ILE A 353 -62.08 7.66 61.96
N PRO A 354 -62.57 7.89 63.19
CA PRO A 354 -62.24 7.06 64.33
C PRO A 354 -62.66 5.61 64.09
N THR A 355 -61.77 4.65 64.39
CA THR A 355 -62.05 3.20 64.27
C THR A 355 -62.83 2.63 65.44
N GLU A 356 -63.13 3.49 66.40
CA GLU A 356 -63.88 3.17 67.60
C GLU A 356 -65.22 3.89 67.59
N CYS A 357 -66.19 3.20 68.18
CA CYS A 357 -67.51 3.67 68.52
C CYS A 357 -67.54 5.11 69.08
N VAL A 358 -68.21 6.04 68.39
CA VAL A 358 -68.41 7.40 68.90
C VAL A 358 -69.84 7.58 69.45
N PRO A 359 -70.02 8.10 70.69
CA PRO A 359 -71.34 8.33 71.27
C PRO A 359 -72.21 9.30 70.47
N ARG A 360 -73.53 9.21 70.66
CA ARG A 360 -74.49 10.16 70.06
C ARG A 360 -74.19 11.60 70.51
N TYR A 361 -74.55 12.57 69.67
CA TYR A 361 -74.35 14.01 69.91
C TYR A 361 -72.89 14.49 69.90
N HIS A 362 -71.98 13.70 69.34
CA HIS A 362 -70.61 14.10 69.06
C HIS A 362 -70.39 14.44 67.57
N CYS A 363 -69.23 15.01 67.25
CA CYS A 363 -68.81 15.34 65.89
C CYS A 363 -69.78 16.27 65.16
N GLY A 364 -70.50 17.10 65.95
CA GLY A 364 -71.45 18.09 65.44
C GLY A 364 -72.78 17.54 64.93
N THR A 365 -73.11 16.27 65.15
CA THR A 365 -74.32 15.61 64.60
C THR A 365 -75.03 14.73 65.64
N ASN A 366 -76.24 14.25 65.33
CA ASN A 366 -77.00 13.36 66.24
C ASN A 366 -76.40 11.94 66.27
N ALA A 367 -76.03 11.43 65.10
CA ALA A 367 -75.57 10.07 64.89
C ALA A 367 -74.23 10.07 64.10
N PRO A 368 -73.09 10.20 64.79
CA PRO A 368 -71.79 10.26 64.12
C PRO A 368 -71.42 8.92 63.49
N TYR A 369 -70.86 8.99 62.28
CA TYR A 369 -70.25 7.85 61.62
C TYR A 369 -68.82 7.63 62.12
N TRP A 370 -68.54 6.40 62.57
CA TRP A 370 -67.20 5.87 62.86
C TRP A 370 -66.85 4.75 61.87
N LEU A 371 -65.58 4.40 61.76
CA LEU A 371 -65.05 3.44 60.80
C LEU A 371 -65.00 2.03 61.42
N ASP A 372 -65.90 1.16 61.00
CA ASP A 372 -65.85 -0.26 61.32
C ASP A 372 -65.02 -1.01 60.28
N LEU A 373 -63.83 -1.47 60.71
CA LEU A 373 -62.91 -2.25 59.90
C LEU A 373 -63.25 -3.75 59.86
N GLN A 374 -64.31 -4.19 60.56
CA GLN A 374 -64.76 -5.59 60.57
C GLN A 374 -63.63 -6.57 60.94
N GLY A 375 -62.83 -6.21 61.95
CA GLY A 375 -61.69 -7.01 62.41
C GLY A 375 -60.41 -6.89 61.58
N LYS A 376 -60.39 -6.06 60.53
CA LYS A 376 -59.17 -5.73 59.76
C LYS A 376 -58.40 -4.57 60.41
N ALA A 377 -57.11 -4.48 60.13
CA ALA A 377 -56.34 -3.26 60.40
C ALA A 377 -56.57 -2.21 59.31
N LEU A 378 -56.21 -0.95 59.59
CA LEU A 378 -56.12 0.07 58.55
C LEU A 378 -55.11 -0.36 57.46
N PRO A 379 -55.34 0.01 56.18
CA PRO A 379 -54.44 -0.39 55.09
C PRO A 379 -53.03 0.17 55.29
N GLY A 380 -52.01 -0.62 54.93
CA GLY A 380 -50.62 -0.15 54.85
C GLY A 380 -50.43 0.88 53.73
N ALA A 381 -49.30 1.59 53.73
CA ALA A 381 -49.02 2.64 52.75
C ALA A 381 -49.19 2.13 51.30
N GLY A 382 -49.93 2.87 50.48
CA GLY A 382 -50.24 2.53 49.09
C GLY A 382 -51.39 1.53 48.90
N GLN A 383 -51.86 0.89 49.97
CA GLN A 383 -52.93 -0.10 49.92
C GLN A 383 -54.32 0.51 50.16
N GLN A 384 -55.34 -0.26 49.80
CA GLN A 384 -56.75 0.06 49.99
C GLN A 384 -57.45 -1.08 50.70
N THR A 385 -58.46 -0.78 51.51
CA THR A 385 -59.29 -1.78 52.17
C THR A 385 -60.73 -1.31 52.22
N ASP A 386 -61.67 -2.22 51.94
CA ASP A 386 -63.09 -1.97 52.12
C ASP A 386 -63.48 -2.13 53.59
N ALA A 387 -64.28 -1.16 54.06
CA ALA A 387 -64.73 -1.01 55.42
C ALA A 387 -66.20 -0.55 55.42
N ARG A 388 -66.76 -0.34 56.61
CA ARG A 388 -68.10 0.19 56.80
C ARG A 388 -68.03 1.44 57.67
N ALA A 389 -68.79 2.47 57.33
CA ALA A 389 -69.04 3.55 58.26
C ALA A 389 -70.31 3.23 59.05
N CYS A 390 -70.22 3.30 60.36
CA CYS A 390 -71.23 2.84 61.29
C CYS A 390 -71.76 3.96 62.16
N ALA A 391 -73.08 4.05 62.31
CA ALA A 391 -73.75 5.00 63.18
C ALA A 391 -74.66 4.27 64.19
N PHE A 392 -74.93 4.95 65.31
CA PHE A 392 -75.67 4.46 66.50
C PHE A 392 -75.06 3.26 67.20
N CYS A 393 -74.00 3.53 67.94
CA CYS A 393 -73.16 2.53 68.56
C CYS A 393 -73.64 2.04 69.95
N VAL A 394 -74.95 1.83 70.13
CA VAL A 394 -75.53 1.39 71.43
C VAL A 394 -75.47 -0.13 71.60
N THR A 395 -75.70 -0.89 70.53
CA THR A 395 -75.63 -2.38 70.53
C THR A 395 -74.90 -2.92 69.30
N GLY A 396 -74.12 -2.08 68.60
CA GLY A 396 -73.45 -2.41 67.34
C GLY A 396 -73.65 -1.34 66.27
N CYS A 397 -73.45 -1.71 65.00
CA CYS A 397 -73.62 -0.83 63.85
C CYS A 397 -75.06 -0.91 63.31
N HIS A 398 -75.93 -0.01 63.77
CA HIS A 398 -77.34 -0.05 63.36
C HIS A 398 -77.57 0.54 61.96
N TRP A 399 -76.82 1.59 61.61
CA TRP A 399 -76.82 2.19 60.28
C TRP A 399 -75.43 2.10 59.68
N GLU A 400 -75.33 1.49 58.50
CA GLU A 400 -74.07 1.24 57.83
C GLU A 400 -74.05 1.85 56.43
N THR A 401 -72.89 2.37 56.03
CA THR A 401 -72.60 2.66 54.63
C THR A 401 -71.26 2.01 54.25
N PRO A 402 -71.18 1.30 53.10
CA PRO A 402 -69.91 0.78 52.62
C PRO A 402 -69.00 1.96 52.28
N ILE A 403 -67.75 1.89 52.73
CA ILE A 403 -66.71 2.88 52.44
C ILE A 403 -65.40 2.16 52.11
N THR A 404 -64.61 2.80 51.28
CA THR A 404 -63.30 2.28 50.91
C THR A 404 -62.24 3.23 51.44
N VAL A 405 -61.25 2.71 52.14
CA VAL A 405 -60.16 3.49 52.74
C VAL A 405 -58.87 3.22 51.97
N ARG A 406 -58.14 4.26 51.59
CA ARG A 406 -56.81 4.14 50.99
C ARG A 406 -55.78 4.94 51.78
N ASN A 407 -54.64 4.31 52.04
CA ASN A 407 -53.51 4.95 52.71
C ASN A 407 -52.57 5.57 51.68
N CYS A 408 -52.42 6.89 51.73
CA CYS A 408 -51.57 7.67 50.84
C CYS A 408 -50.16 7.92 51.43
N GLY A 409 -49.77 7.16 52.46
CA GLY A 409 -48.53 7.33 53.20
C GLY A 409 -48.67 8.37 54.29
N ALA A 410 -48.89 9.64 53.91
CA ALA A 410 -48.98 10.75 54.86
C ALA A 410 -50.39 10.98 55.43
N PHE A 411 -51.44 10.49 54.76
CA PHE A 411 -52.85 10.66 55.13
C PHE A 411 -53.70 9.54 54.57
N PHE A 412 -54.94 9.42 55.06
CA PHE A 412 -55.93 8.51 54.51
C PHE A 412 -56.97 9.28 53.68
N VAL A 413 -57.40 8.66 52.59
CA VAL A 413 -58.57 9.10 51.81
C VAL A 413 -59.67 8.05 51.89
N TYR A 414 -60.90 8.53 51.97
CA TYR A 414 -62.10 7.72 52.16
C TYR A 414 -63.04 7.93 50.99
N LYS A 415 -63.47 6.85 50.33
CA LYS A 415 -64.48 6.93 49.28
C LYS A 415 -65.85 7.00 49.93
N LEU A 416 -66.42 8.20 49.99
CA LEU A 416 -67.69 8.49 50.66
C LEU A 416 -68.80 8.71 49.63
N LYS A 417 -70.04 8.56 50.09
CA LYS A 417 -71.26 8.85 49.34
C LYS A 417 -72.25 9.59 50.25
N PRO A 418 -73.20 10.37 49.69
CA PRO A 418 -74.21 11.06 50.49
C PRO A 418 -75.06 10.08 51.30
N ASP A 419 -75.40 10.47 52.53
CA ASP A 419 -76.46 9.82 53.31
C ASP A 419 -77.82 10.45 53.01
N ASN A 420 -78.90 9.67 53.05
CA ASN A 420 -80.24 10.19 52.77
C ASN A 420 -80.84 11.00 53.94
N HIS A 421 -80.25 10.91 55.13
CA HIS A 421 -80.71 11.56 56.36
C HIS A 421 -79.73 12.65 56.82
N CYS A 422 -80.28 13.75 57.34
CA CYS A 422 -79.50 14.92 57.71
C CYS A 422 -78.96 14.90 59.16
N ASN A 423 -79.21 13.80 59.87
CA ASN A 423 -78.82 13.61 61.26
C ASN A 423 -77.52 12.78 61.42
N LEU A 424 -76.81 12.53 60.31
CA LEU A 424 -75.56 11.78 60.27
C LEU A 424 -74.45 12.60 59.61
N SER A 425 -73.25 12.47 60.16
CA SER A 425 -72.01 12.96 59.56
C SER A 425 -70.82 12.12 59.94
N PHE A 426 -69.83 12.05 59.06
CA PHE A 426 -68.53 11.40 59.31
C PHE A 426 -67.74 12.19 60.34
N CYS A 427 -67.38 11.47 61.41
CA CYS A 427 -66.53 12.00 62.47
C CYS A 427 -65.06 12.01 62.04
N ALA A 428 -64.28 12.88 62.66
CA ALA A 428 -62.85 12.97 62.47
C ALA A 428 -62.12 13.05 63.83
N LYS A 429 -61.01 12.32 63.93
CA LYS A 429 -60.06 12.36 65.06
C LYS A 429 -58.71 12.77 64.49
N LYS A 430 -58.06 13.77 65.09
CA LYS A 430 -56.69 14.14 64.71
C LYS A 430 -55.79 12.92 64.87
N VAL A 431 -54.87 12.73 63.93
CA VAL A 431 -53.80 11.75 64.10
C VAL A 431 -52.81 12.40 65.05
N ASP A 432 -52.74 11.91 66.28
CA ASP A 432 -51.72 12.35 67.23
C ASP A 432 -50.35 12.01 66.63
N SER A 433 -49.46 13.00 66.59
CA SER A 433 -48.12 12.89 65.99
C SER A 433 -47.18 12.07 66.84
#